data_AF-A0A1V5X5V4-F1
#
_entry.id   AF-A0A1V5X5V4-F1
#
_cell.length_a   1.000
_cell.length_b   1.000
_cell.length_c   1.000
_cell.angle_alpha   90.00
_cell.angle_beta   90.00
_cell.angle_gamma   90.00
#
_symmetry.space_group_name_H-M   'P 1'
#
loop_
_entity.id
_entity.type
_entity.pdbx_description
1 polymer ?
#
loop_
_entity_poly.entity_id
_entity_poly.type
_entity_poly.pdbx_seq_one_letter_code
_entity_poly.pdbx_strand_id
1 'polypeptide(L)'
;MSVDFQTLSTLPRLLFSIPLAPLQGSRFQPTGFPSLGAATFQTSEGTSLLVESAQSMANRLEMTIWDEASQDVIETVKGISHVKVMREGKFLTDTILEAHRLNSPYLLVESSKAFFNLLKEELGGLETGPINRRILAETLLKFDIGSLLHGVFLAKKELAGGRLRIARAISAFIEADGAKVAASGGVKNDHVNPSGDTKAGFGNVPFARDEFTADTITLYVNIDLAQIRGYGLGKDVEELLIALALFKLRRLLSSNLRLRTACDLKATPTTIEASEPKGFVLPTESDLATLVKEKIQATKDKMKVSEAKYDEPMKKGKEEPEDKPSDDRSENHED
;
A
#
# COMPACT_ATOMS: atom_id res chain seq x y z
N MET A 1 25.87 1.16 -9.17
CA MET A 1 25.56 1.37 -10.60
C MET A 1 24.36 2.29 -10.69
N SER A 2 24.43 3.38 -11.45
CA SER A 2 23.31 4.33 -11.60
C SER A 2 22.22 3.76 -12.53
N VAL A 3 21.00 4.27 -12.41
CA VAL A 3 19.90 3.97 -13.35
C VAL A 3 20.24 4.57 -14.72
N ASP A 4 20.24 3.76 -15.78
CA ASP A 4 20.33 4.25 -17.15
C ASP A 4 18.94 4.58 -17.70
N PHE A 5 18.52 5.84 -17.54
CA PHE A 5 17.23 6.31 -18.03
C PHE A 5 17.09 6.27 -19.56
N GLN A 6 18.19 6.28 -20.32
CA GLN A 6 18.10 6.20 -21.78
C GLN A 6 17.51 4.85 -22.20
N THR A 7 17.95 3.76 -21.56
CA THR A 7 17.43 2.41 -21.82
C THR A 7 15.95 2.26 -21.45
N LEU A 8 15.45 3.05 -20.50
CA LEU A 8 14.06 3.02 -20.03
C LEU A 8 13.14 3.96 -20.83
N SER A 9 13.71 4.94 -21.57
CA SER A 9 12.97 6.05 -22.17
C SER A 9 11.91 5.63 -23.20
N THR A 10 12.12 4.51 -23.89
CA THR A 10 11.22 3.99 -24.93
C THR A 10 10.37 2.82 -24.47
N LEU A 11 10.69 2.23 -23.32
CA LEU A 11 10.02 1.02 -22.83
C LEU A 11 8.69 1.36 -22.18
N PRO A 12 7.62 0.57 -22.38
CA PRO A 12 6.34 0.84 -21.76
C PRO A 12 6.33 0.47 -20.27
N ARG A 13 7.07 -0.58 -19.89
CA ARG A 13 7.04 -1.15 -18.55
C ARG A 13 8.42 -1.64 -18.13
N LEU A 14 8.62 -1.69 -16.82
CA LEU A 14 9.71 -2.38 -16.15
C LEU A 14 9.09 -3.40 -15.19
N LEU A 15 9.28 -4.69 -15.49
CA LEU A 15 8.66 -5.81 -14.79
C LEU A 15 9.70 -6.57 -13.98
N PHE A 16 9.30 -6.98 -12.77
CA PHE A 16 10.09 -7.89 -11.94
C PHE A 16 9.24 -9.10 -11.54
N SER A 17 9.86 -10.27 -11.57
CA SER A 17 9.35 -11.51 -11.01
C SER A 17 10.40 -12.02 -10.03
N ILE A 18 10.25 -11.68 -8.75
CA ILE A 18 11.30 -11.84 -7.74
C ILE A 18 10.98 -13.05 -6.88
N PRO A 19 11.77 -14.13 -6.95
CA PRO A 19 11.56 -15.29 -6.10
C PRO A 19 11.80 -14.94 -4.63
N LEU A 20 10.86 -15.35 -3.78
CA LEU A 20 10.89 -15.20 -2.34
C LEU A 20 10.91 -16.57 -1.65
N ALA A 21 11.36 -16.58 -0.40
CA ALA A 21 11.20 -17.72 0.50
C ALA A 21 10.86 -17.24 1.92
N PRO A 22 10.19 -18.06 2.74
CA PRO A 22 10.10 -17.79 4.17
C PRO A 22 11.51 -17.57 4.76
N LEU A 23 11.63 -16.54 5.61
CA LEU A 23 12.89 -16.20 6.25
C LEU A 23 13.42 -17.37 7.09
N GLN A 24 12.50 -18.07 7.76
CA GLN A 24 12.76 -19.23 8.61
C GLN A 24 11.69 -20.32 8.41
N GLY A 25 12.13 -21.56 8.18
CA GLY A 25 11.25 -22.71 7.94
C GLY A 25 10.61 -22.68 6.55
N SER A 26 9.46 -23.37 6.41
CA SER A 26 8.75 -23.52 5.13
C SER A 26 7.33 -22.96 5.15
N ARG A 27 6.80 -22.64 6.35
CA ARG A 27 5.42 -22.20 6.55
C ARG A 27 5.33 -20.68 6.51
N PHE A 28 4.20 -20.18 6.04
CA PHE A 28 3.84 -18.77 6.10
C PHE A 28 2.32 -18.58 6.22
N GLN A 29 1.90 -17.41 6.67
CA GLN A 29 0.49 -17.04 6.78
C GLN A 29 0.12 -15.98 5.72
N PRO A 30 -0.85 -16.24 4.81
CA PRO A 30 -1.35 -15.24 3.88
C PRO A 30 -2.30 -14.24 4.57
N THR A 31 -2.78 -13.25 3.83
CA THR A 31 -3.88 -12.41 4.30
C THR A 31 -5.12 -13.28 4.47
N GLY A 32 -5.72 -13.23 5.65
CA GLY A 32 -7.03 -13.81 5.92
C GLY A 32 -8.12 -12.75 5.81
N PHE A 33 -9.17 -13.05 5.06
CA PHE A 33 -10.35 -12.19 4.92
C PHE A 33 -11.55 -12.82 5.67
N PRO A 34 -12.37 -12.06 6.41
CA PRO A 34 -13.46 -12.64 7.20
C PRO A 34 -14.42 -13.55 6.43
N SER A 35 -14.73 -13.22 5.18
CA SER A 35 -15.67 -13.98 4.34
C SER A 35 -15.02 -14.97 3.37
N LEU A 36 -13.71 -14.84 3.10
CA LEU A 36 -12.99 -15.61 2.08
C LEU A 36 -11.92 -16.54 2.69
N GLY A 37 -11.49 -16.30 3.93
CA GLY A 37 -10.33 -16.98 4.51
C GLY A 37 -9.04 -16.59 3.76
N ALA A 38 -8.17 -17.56 3.52
CA ALA A 38 -7.02 -17.41 2.66
C ALA A 38 -7.45 -17.34 1.18
N ALA A 39 -6.98 -16.33 0.45
CA ALA A 39 -7.40 -16.10 -0.94
C ALA A 39 -6.73 -17.08 -1.92
N THR A 40 -7.17 -18.33 -1.93
CA THR A 40 -6.73 -19.36 -2.88
C THR A 40 -7.47 -19.22 -4.22
N PHE A 41 -6.78 -19.61 -5.30
CA PHE A 41 -7.33 -19.64 -6.65
C PHE A 41 -6.72 -20.81 -7.45
N GLN A 42 -7.33 -21.16 -8.59
CA GLN A 42 -6.87 -22.25 -9.44
C GLN A 42 -6.19 -21.71 -10.69
N THR A 43 -5.06 -22.30 -11.07
CA THR A 43 -4.36 -22.10 -12.33
C THR A 43 -4.31 -23.41 -13.12
N SER A 44 -3.74 -23.39 -14.32
CA SER A 44 -3.47 -24.61 -15.08
C SER A 44 -2.44 -25.53 -14.40
N GLU A 45 -1.66 -25.00 -13.45
CA GLU A 45 -0.60 -25.72 -12.74
C GLU A 45 -1.03 -26.21 -11.35
N GLY A 46 -2.16 -25.71 -10.84
CA GLY A 46 -2.77 -26.18 -9.59
C GLY A 46 -3.29 -25.04 -8.71
N THR A 47 -3.35 -25.29 -7.41
CA THR A 47 -3.77 -24.29 -6.42
C THR A 47 -2.68 -23.26 -6.20
N SER A 48 -3.04 -21.99 -6.36
CA SER A 48 -2.24 -20.83 -6.00
C SER A 48 -2.92 -20.03 -4.90
N LEU A 49 -2.17 -19.11 -4.29
CA LEU A 49 -2.59 -18.34 -3.13
C LEU A 49 -2.09 -16.91 -3.26
N LEU A 50 -2.99 -15.94 -3.13
CA LEU A 50 -2.63 -14.54 -3.01
C LEU A 50 -2.11 -14.26 -1.59
N VAL A 51 -0.78 -14.21 -1.45
CA VAL A 51 -0.11 -13.93 -0.17
C VAL A 51 -0.29 -12.47 0.22
N GLU A 52 -0.18 -11.58 -0.77
CA GLU A 52 -0.36 -10.14 -0.58
C GLU A 52 -0.93 -9.44 -1.81
N SER A 53 -1.97 -8.64 -1.61
CA SER A 53 -2.68 -7.96 -2.68
C SER A 53 -1.98 -6.71 -3.18
N ALA A 54 -2.34 -6.26 -4.39
CA ALA A 54 -1.85 -4.99 -4.93
C ALA A 54 -2.11 -3.81 -4.01
N GLN A 55 -3.28 -3.76 -3.35
CA GLN A 55 -3.66 -2.68 -2.45
C GLN A 55 -2.76 -2.64 -1.22
N SER A 56 -2.52 -3.81 -0.64
CA SER A 56 -1.69 -3.96 0.55
C SER A 56 -0.21 -3.71 0.27
N MET A 57 0.27 -4.09 -0.91
CA MET A 57 1.64 -3.79 -1.35
C MET A 57 1.88 -2.31 -1.62
N ALA A 58 0.88 -1.56 -2.10
CA ALA A 58 1.00 -0.10 -2.24
C ALA A 58 1.29 0.56 -0.89
N ASN A 59 0.56 0.17 0.16
CA ASN A 59 0.81 0.65 1.53
C ASN A 59 2.20 0.25 2.02
N ARG A 60 2.63 -1.01 1.79
CA ARG A 60 3.99 -1.44 2.19
C ARG A 60 5.09 -0.67 1.50
N LEU A 61 4.96 -0.41 0.19
CA LEU A 61 5.90 0.41 -0.56
C LEU A 61 5.97 1.83 0.00
N GLU A 62 4.85 2.41 0.45
CA GLU A 62 4.86 3.71 1.13
C GLU A 62 5.56 3.66 2.48
N MET A 63 5.29 2.63 3.29
CA MET A 63 5.96 2.47 4.59
C MET A 63 7.47 2.29 4.46
N THR A 64 7.99 1.88 3.30
CA THR A 64 9.45 1.86 3.07
C THR A 64 10.09 3.23 3.08
N ILE A 65 9.35 4.34 3.08
CA ILE A 65 9.93 5.68 3.16
C ILE A 65 9.40 6.51 4.33
N TRP A 66 8.54 5.93 5.16
CA TRP A 66 8.00 6.56 6.36
C TRP A 66 8.85 6.20 7.59
N ASP A 67 9.05 7.17 8.48
CA ASP A 67 9.65 6.99 9.80
C ASP A 67 8.60 7.29 10.86
N GLU A 68 8.11 6.24 11.52
CA GLU A 68 7.10 6.34 12.57
C GLU A 68 7.56 7.17 13.76
N ALA A 69 8.87 7.15 14.09
CA ALA A 69 9.40 7.84 15.25
C ALA A 69 9.40 9.36 15.06
N SER A 70 9.73 9.82 13.85
CA SER A 70 9.71 11.25 13.50
C SER A 70 8.35 11.73 12.97
N GLN A 71 7.42 10.82 12.69
CA GLN A 71 6.12 11.11 12.05
C GLN A 71 6.32 11.88 10.73
N ASP A 72 7.33 11.46 9.96
CA ASP A 72 7.72 12.08 8.72
C ASP A 72 8.35 11.06 7.76
N VAL A 73 8.68 11.52 6.56
CA VAL A 73 9.49 10.74 5.63
C VAL A 73 10.93 10.62 6.13
N ILE A 74 11.58 9.51 5.79
CA ILE A 74 13.01 9.34 6.08
C ILE A 74 13.86 10.42 5.40
N GLU A 75 15.02 10.70 5.99
CA GLU A 75 15.95 11.74 5.52
C GLU A 75 16.27 11.66 4.02
N THR A 76 16.38 10.46 3.45
CA THR A 76 16.70 10.27 2.04
C THR A 76 15.68 10.89 1.08
N VAL A 77 14.40 10.93 1.47
CA VAL A 77 13.33 11.43 0.61
C VAL A 77 12.70 12.71 1.15
N LYS A 78 13.32 13.37 2.13
CA LYS A 78 12.86 14.68 2.59
C LYS A 78 12.74 15.67 1.44
N GLY A 79 11.63 16.42 1.43
CA GLY A 79 11.32 17.40 0.39
C GLY A 79 10.41 16.87 -0.72
N ILE A 80 10.05 15.59 -0.74
CA ILE A 80 8.92 15.13 -1.57
C ILE A 80 7.62 15.82 -1.13
N SER A 81 6.66 15.93 -2.03
CA SER A 81 5.34 16.46 -1.67
C SER A 81 4.48 15.41 -0.97
N HIS A 82 3.86 15.84 0.12
CA HIS A 82 2.86 15.12 0.89
C HIS A 82 2.11 16.13 1.78
N VAL A 83 0.95 15.74 2.27
CA VAL A 83 0.13 16.59 3.15
C VAL A 83 0.03 15.94 4.53
N LYS A 84 0.63 16.61 5.52
CA LYS A 84 0.47 16.29 6.94
C LYS A 84 -0.88 16.80 7.41
N VAL A 85 -1.62 15.97 8.11
CA VAL A 85 -2.88 16.35 8.74
C VAL A 85 -2.66 16.51 10.23
N MET A 86 -2.98 17.70 10.73
CA MET A 86 -2.83 18.08 12.13
C MET A 86 -4.20 18.15 12.81
N ARG A 87 -4.28 17.68 14.05
CA ARG A 87 -5.45 17.79 14.91
C ARG A 87 -5.03 18.40 16.24
N GLU A 88 -5.64 19.52 16.61
CA GLU A 88 -5.33 20.25 17.84
C GLU A 88 -3.83 20.54 17.99
N GLY A 89 -3.16 20.84 16.88
CA GLY A 89 -1.71 21.12 16.82
C GLY A 89 -0.80 19.89 16.91
N LYS A 90 -1.35 18.67 16.92
CA LYS A 90 -0.59 17.41 16.92
C LYS A 90 -0.75 16.67 15.60
N PHE A 91 0.26 15.89 15.22
CA PHE A 91 0.16 15.02 14.05
C PHE A 91 -0.99 14.02 14.21
N LEU A 92 -1.85 13.93 13.19
CA LEU A 92 -2.94 12.96 13.12
C LEU A 92 -2.64 11.86 12.11
N THR A 93 -2.37 12.24 10.85
CA THR A 93 -2.09 11.32 9.74
C THR A 93 -1.36 12.07 8.62
N ASP A 94 -1.02 11.37 7.54
CA ASP A 94 -0.37 11.91 6.34
C ASP A 94 -0.92 11.23 5.09
N THR A 95 -0.97 11.94 3.95
CA THR A 95 -1.26 11.33 2.64
C THR A 95 -0.46 10.07 2.29
N ILE A 96 0.74 9.89 2.85
CA ILE A 96 1.55 8.67 2.73
C ILE A 96 0.94 7.50 3.51
N LEU A 97 0.34 7.78 4.67
CA LEU A 97 -0.31 6.81 5.55
C LEU A 97 -1.76 6.52 5.12
N GLU A 98 -2.41 7.48 4.45
CA GLU A 98 -3.79 7.38 4.02
C GLU A 98 -3.95 6.50 2.78
N ALA A 99 -4.70 5.40 2.90
CA ALA A 99 -5.01 4.51 1.77
C ALA A 99 -5.70 5.22 0.59
N HIS A 100 -6.40 6.33 0.88
CA HIS A 100 -7.08 7.16 -0.12
C HIS A 100 -6.27 8.37 -0.57
N ARG A 101 -5.02 8.55 -0.09
CA ARG A 101 -4.15 9.66 -0.47
C ARG A 101 -4.85 11.01 -0.25
N LEU A 102 -4.77 11.92 -1.23
CA LEU A 102 -5.49 13.19 -1.24
C LEU A 102 -7.03 13.06 -1.20
N ASN A 103 -7.60 11.88 -1.48
CA ASN A 103 -9.03 11.63 -1.29
C ASN A 103 -9.39 11.27 0.17
N SER A 104 -8.44 11.36 1.11
CA SER A 104 -8.70 11.08 2.52
C SER A 104 -9.84 11.95 3.07
N PRO A 105 -10.78 11.37 3.84
CA PRO A 105 -11.81 12.15 4.52
C PRO A 105 -11.21 13.19 5.49
N TYR A 106 -10.02 12.92 6.04
CA TYR A 106 -9.33 13.85 6.93
C TYR A 106 -8.83 15.12 6.21
N LEU A 107 -8.78 15.11 4.88
CA LEU A 107 -8.46 16.28 4.05
C LEU A 107 -9.71 16.93 3.44
N LEU A 108 -10.70 16.12 3.04
CA LEU A 108 -11.80 16.58 2.17
C LEU A 108 -13.13 16.83 2.89
N VAL A 109 -13.27 16.47 4.16
CA VAL A 109 -14.55 16.56 4.90
C VAL A 109 -14.50 17.53 6.08
N GLU A 110 -13.33 18.05 6.42
CA GLU A 110 -13.18 19.05 7.48
C GLU A 110 -14.07 20.29 7.25
N SER A 111 -14.66 20.83 8.32
CA SER A 111 -15.74 21.83 8.21
C SER A 111 -15.30 23.14 7.58
N SER A 112 -14.06 23.60 7.80
CA SER A 112 -13.55 24.81 7.14
C SER A 112 -13.39 24.62 5.63
N LYS A 113 -13.25 23.36 5.18
CA LYS A 113 -12.97 22.97 3.79
C LYS A 113 -11.73 23.66 3.22
N ALA A 114 -10.81 24.13 4.06
CA ALA A 114 -9.69 24.96 3.63
C ALA A 114 -8.82 24.23 2.58
N PHE A 115 -8.38 23.01 2.91
CA PHE A 115 -7.58 22.21 1.98
C PHE A 115 -8.39 21.77 0.76
N PHE A 116 -9.65 21.38 0.95
CA PHE A 116 -10.54 21.01 -0.14
C PHE A 116 -10.73 22.15 -1.17
N ASN A 117 -10.92 23.39 -0.71
CA ASN A 117 -11.08 24.55 -1.57
C ASN A 117 -9.78 24.89 -2.30
N LEU A 118 -8.64 24.81 -1.61
CA LEU A 118 -7.31 24.94 -2.22
C LEU A 118 -7.12 23.91 -3.35
N LEU A 119 -7.42 22.63 -3.08
CA LEU A 119 -7.31 21.57 -4.06
C LEU A 119 -8.25 21.81 -5.26
N LYS A 120 -9.48 22.28 -5.01
CA LYS A 120 -10.46 22.61 -6.05
C LYS A 120 -9.98 23.75 -6.95
N GLU A 121 -9.39 24.80 -6.36
CA GLU A 121 -8.83 25.94 -7.07
C GLU A 121 -7.68 25.52 -7.98
N GLU A 122 -6.74 24.74 -7.46
CA GLU A 122 -5.56 24.24 -8.20
C GLU A 122 -5.96 23.32 -9.37
N LEU A 123 -7.05 22.57 -9.22
CA LEU A 123 -7.61 21.72 -10.28
C LEU A 123 -8.40 22.50 -11.34
N GLY A 124 -8.56 23.83 -11.17
CA GLY A 124 -9.15 24.70 -12.18
C GLY A 124 -10.65 24.51 -12.43
N GLY A 125 -11.38 23.90 -11.50
CA GLY A 125 -12.86 23.93 -11.49
C GLY A 125 -13.58 23.36 -12.72
N LEU A 126 -13.16 22.21 -13.25
CA LEU A 126 -13.79 21.61 -14.44
C LEU A 126 -15.13 20.91 -14.14
N GLU A 127 -16.21 21.65 -13.92
CA GLU A 127 -17.56 21.09 -13.82
C GLU A 127 -18.07 20.53 -15.17
N THR A 128 -17.60 21.09 -16.29
CA THR A 128 -17.96 20.66 -17.65
C THR A 128 -16.72 20.44 -18.52
N GLY A 129 -16.84 19.61 -19.56
CA GLY A 129 -15.75 19.32 -20.49
C GLY A 129 -14.82 18.17 -20.08
N PRO A 130 -13.79 17.91 -20.91
CA PRO A 130 -12.78 16.88 -20.66
C PRO A 130 -11.86 17.26 -19.49
N ILE A 131 -11.39 16.26 -18.75
CA ILE A 131 -10.45 16.47 -17.64
C ILE A 131 -9.09 16.90 -18.22
N ASN A 132 -8.57 18.03 -17.75
CA ASN A 132 -7.18 18.40 -18.02
C ASN A 132 -6.24 17.50 -17.17
N ARG A 133 -5.77 16.41 -17.78
CA ARG A 133 -4.90 15.43 -17.13
C ARG A 133 -3.55 16.02 -16.70
N ARG A 134 -3.06 17.03 -17.42
CA ARG A 134 -1.80 17.70 -17.10
C ARG A 134 -1.93 18.52 -15.82
N ILE A 135 -2.99 19.33 -15.70
CA ILE A 135 -3.27 20.06 -14.46
C ILE A 135 -3.43 19.08 -13.30
N LEU A 136 -4.19 17.99 -13.48
CA LEU A 136 -4.31 16.97 -12.44
C LEU A 136 -2.94 16.44 -12.02
N ALA A 137 -2.08 16.06 -12.96
CA ALA A 137 -0.75 15.54 -12.65
C ALA A 137 0.15 16.59 -11.96
N GLU A 138 0.08 17.86 -12.37
CA GLU A 138 0.83 18.97 -11.77
C GLU A 138 0.35 19.24 -10.33
N THR A 139 -0.96 19.25 -10.09
CA THR A 139 -1.54 19.39 -8.75
C THR A 139 -1.16 18.22 -7.85
N LEU A 140 -1.20 16.99 -8.35
CA LEU A 140 -0.78 15.82 -7.59
C LEU A 140 0.72 15.88 -7.28
N LEU A 141 1.58 16.23 -8.23
CA LEU A 141 3.01 16.45 -7.97
C LEU A 141 3.21 17.50 -6.87
N LYS A 142 2.43 18.58 -6.88
CA LYS A 142 2.55 19.67 -5.91
C LYS A 142 2.23 19.25 -4.49
N PHE A 143 1.16 18.48 -4.28
CA PHE A 143 0.65 18.16 -2.95
C PHE A 143 0.93 16.74 -2.46
N ASP A 144 1.05 15.77 -3.37
CA ASP A 144 1.26 14.37 -3.02
C ASP A 144 1.86 13.56 -4.19
N ILE A 145 3.19 13.50 -4.26
CA ILE A 145 3.89 12.76 -5.33
C ILE A 145 3.50 11.28 -5.35
N GLY A 146 3.20 10.67 -4.20
CA GLY A 146 2.86 9.25 -4.19
C GLY A 146 1.47 8.96 -4.74
N SER A 147 0.58 9.95 -4.89
CA SER A 147 -0.63 9.80 -5.72
C SER A 147 -0.31 9.50 -7.19
N LEU A 148 0.82 10.01 -7.71
CA LEU A 148 1.30 9.70 -9.07
C LEU A 148 1.89 8.28 -9.18
N LEU A 149 2.35 7.70 -8.07
CA LEU A 149 2.89 6.34 -8.03
C LEU A 149 1.83 5.28 -7.74
N HIS A 150 1.01 5.50 -6.70
CA HIS A 150 0.06 4.50 -6.17
C HIS A 150 -1.39 4.76 -6.59
N GLY A 151 -1.59 5.75 -7.44
CA GLY A 151 -2.89 6.15 -7.94
C GLY A 151 -3.71 6.91 -6.90
N VAL A 152 -4.73 7.59 -7.39
CA VAL A 152 -5.70 8.32 -6.57
C VAL A 152 -7.02 8.40 -7.31
N PHE A 153 -8.12 8.42 -6.55
CA PHE A 153 -9.45 8.67 -7.09
C PHE A 153 -10.15 9.74 -6.25
N LEU A 154 -10.24 10.96 -6.77
CA LEU A 154 -10.93 12.08 -6.13
C LEU A 154 -12.42 12.02 -6.53
N ALA A 155 -13.22 11.37 -5.70
CA ALA A 155 -14.61 11.01 -6.02
C ALA A 155 -15.66 12.06 -5.62
N LYS A 156 -15.24 13.16 -4.98
CA LYS A 156 -16.14 14.27 -4.61
C LYS A 156 -16.74 14.92 -5.86
N LYS A 157 -18.07 15.08 -5.91
CA LYS A 157 -18.78 15.60 -7.09
C LYS A 157 -18.32 17.01 -7.47
N GLU A 158 -17.94 17.78 -6.46
CA GLU A 158 -17.43 19.13 -6.56
C GLU A 158 -16.01 19.21 -7.18
N LEU A 159 -15.32 18.07 -7.29
CA LEU A 159 -14.03 17.91 -7.98
C LEU A 159 -14.27 17.28 -9.35
N ALA A 160 -14.68 18.12 -10.30
CA ALA A 160 -14.96 17.75 -11.68
C ALA A 160 -15.96 16.59 -11.86
N GLY A 161 -17.04 16.58 -11.06
CA GLY A 161 -18.07 15.54 -11.11
C GLY A 161 -17.64 14.20 -10.49
N GLY A 162 -16.56 14.18 -9.69
CA GLY A 162 -16.03 12.94 -9.10
C GLY A 162 -15.36 12.02 -10.13
N ARG A 163 -14.77 12.60 -11.18
CA ARG A 163 -14.20 11.86 -12.32
C ARG A 163 -12.66 11.86 -12.33
N LEU A 164 -12.01 12.58 -11.42
CA LEU A 164 -10.56 12.73 -11.40
C LEU A 164 -9.91 11.47 -10.82
N ARG A 165 -9.19 10.72 -11.65
CA ARG A 165 -8.49 9.51 -11.25
C ARG A 165 -7.17 9.33 -12.00
N ILE A 166 -6.18 8.81 -11.30
CA ILE A 166 -4.93 8.30 -11.86
C ILE A 166 -4.75 6.85 -11.41
N ALA A 167 -4.43 5.97 -12.35
CA ALA A 167 -4.11 4.58 -12.06
C ALA A 167 -2.72 4.47 -11.44
N ARG A 168 -2.37 3.33 -10.87
CA ARG A 168 -1.04 3.16 -10.27
C ARG A 168 0.04 3.09 -11.34
N ALA A 169 1.11 3.86 -11.17
CA ALA A 169 2.32 3.71 -11.97
C ALA A 169 3.24 2.62 -11.42
N ILE A 170 3.14 2.27 -10.14
CA ILE A 170 3.76 1.07 -9.56
C ILE A 170 2.69 0.17 -8.95
N SER A 171 2.69 -1.09 -9.35
CA SER A 171 1.85 -2.14 -8.75
C SER A 171 2.72 -3.33 -8.39
N ALA A 172 2.47 -3.94 -7.24
CA ALA A 172 3.17 -5.14 -6.81
C ALA A 172 2.22 -6.08 -6.09
N PHE A 173 2.43 -7.39 -6.16
CA PHE A 173 1.65 -8.38 -5.41
C PHE A 173 2.50 -9.63 -5.18
N ILE A 174 2.13 -10.43 -4.19
CA ILE A 174 2.86 -11.66 -3.85
C ILE A 174 1.90 -12.82 -4.01
N GLU A 175 2.30 -13.78 -4.83
CA GLU A 175 1.59 -15.03 -5.04
C GLU A 175 2.46 -16.21 -4.65
N ALA A 176 1.80 -17.29 -4.25
CA ALA A 176 2.43 -18.55 -3.91
C ALA A 176 1.75 -19.68 -4.70
N ASP A 177 2.53 -20.37 -5.51
CA ASP A 177 2.05 -21.45 -6.38
C ASP A 177 2.31 -22.82 -5.75
N GLY A 178 1.41 -23.78 -6.02
CA GLY A 178 1.45 -25.08 -5.36
C GLY A 178 1.12 -24.98 -3.86
N ALA A 179 0.27 -24.02 -3.49
CA ALA A 179 -0.04 -23.71 -2.10
C ALA A 179 -0.78 -24.88 -1.41
N LYS A 180 -0.26 -25.31 -0.26
CA LYS A 180 -0.79 -26.42 0.53
C LYS A 180 -1.03 -25.95 1.96
N VAL A 181 -2.17 -26.34 2.53
CA VAL A 181 -2.47 -26.06 3.94
C VAL A 181 -1.50 -26.83 4.81
N ALA A 182 -0.80 -26.10 5.67
CA ALA A 182 -0.01 -26.61 6.76
C ALA A 182 -0.77 -26.32 8.06
N ALA A 183 -1.69 -27.22 8.40
CA ALA A 183 -2.52 -27.07 9.60
C ALA A 183 -1.64 -26.90 10.85
N SER A 184 -1.93 -25.87 11.62
CA SER A 184 -1.26 -25.53 12.87
C SER A 184 -2.30 -25.17 13.93
N GLY A 185 -1.83 -24.82 15.12
CA GLY A 185 -2.69 -24.36 16.17
C GLY A 185 -1.88 -23.86 17.35
N GLY A 186 -2.60 -23.41 18.36
CA GLY A 186 -2.02 -23.02 19.63
C GLY A 186 -3.05 -23.11 20.73
N VAL A 187 -2.62 -22.73 21.93
CA VAL A 187 -3.51 -22.61 23.08
C VAL A 187 -3.28 -21.23 23.66
N LYS A 188 -4.35 -20.44 23.77
CA LYS A 188 -4.34 -19.27 24.66
C LYS A 188 -4.38 -19.84 26.08
N ASN A 189 -3.32 -19.65 26.84
CA ASN A 189 -3.26 -20.12 28.23
C ASN A 189 -3.65 -18.98 29.18
N ASP A 190 -4.61 -19.25 30.06
CA ASP A 190 -4.92 -18.42 31.22
C ASP A 190 -4.21 -19.01 32.43
N HIS A 191 -3.10 -18.41 32.83
CA HIS A 191 -2.34 -18.88 33.98
C HIS A 191 -3.03 -18.57 35.32
N VAL A 192 -3.97 -17.63 35.35
CA VAL A 192 -4.64 -17.17 36.58
C VAL A 192 -5.90 -17.98 36.83
N ASN A 193 -6.70 -18.23 35.79
CA ASN A 193 -7.90 -19.05 35.87
C ASN A 193 -7.99 -20.04 34.69
N PRO A 194 -7.20 -21.13 34.68
CA PRO A 194 -7.18 -22.09 33.58
C PRO A 194 -8.54 -22.72 33.23
N SER A 195 -9.44 -22.81 34.21
CA SER A 195 -10.79 -23.39 34.08
C SER A 195 -11.90 -22.33 33.99
N GLY A 196 -11.54 -21.07 33.74
CA GLY A 196 -12.51 -19.98 33.65
C GLY A 196 -13.43 -20.08 32.43
N ASP A 197 -14.49 -19.27 32.44
CA ASP A 197 -15.45 -19.21 31.33
C ASP A 197 -14.77 -18.67 30.04
N THR A 198 -14.61 -19.57 29.07
CA THR A 198 -13.95 -19.28 27.79
C THR A 198 -14.73 -18.30 26.92
N LYS A 199 -16.06 -18.21 27.07
CA LYS A 199 -16.87 -17.24 26.33
C LYS A 199 -16.66 -15.82 26.81
N ALA A 200 -16.40 -15.64 28.11
CA ALA A 200 -16.02 -14.37 28.71
C ALA A 200 -14.52 -14.05 28.55
N GLY A 201 -13.76 -14.92 27.87
CA GLY A 201 -12.33 -14.73 27.61
C GLY A 201 -11.40 -15.24 28.72
N PHE A 202 -11.87 -16.02 29.69
CA PHE A 202 -11.02 -16.71 30.67
C PHE A 202 -10.64 -18.12 30.18
N GLY A 203 -9.81 -18.81 30.95
CA GLY A 203 -9.51 -20.22 30.70
C GLY A 203 -8.59 -20.48 29.53
N ASN A 204 -8.17 -21.74 29.42
CA ASN A 204 -7.34 -22.20 28.31
C ASN A 204 -8.20 -22.48 27.07
N VAL A 205 -7.87 -21.85 25.95
CA VAL A 205 -8.63 -22.00 24.69
C VAL A 205 -7.69 -22.50 23.58
N PRO A 206 -7.78 -23.78 23.19
CA PRO A 206 -7.17 -24.27 21.97
C PRO A 206 -7.76 -23.59 20.74
N PHE A 207 -6.92 -23.25 19.77
CA PHE A 207 -7.36 -22.71 18.49
C PHE A 207 -6.58 -23.37 17.36
N ALA A 208 -7.29 -23.65 16.26
CA ALA A 208 -6.67 -24.05 15.00
C ALA A 208 -6.26 -22.81 14.20
N ARG A 209 -5.23 -22.96 13.37
CA ARG A 209 -4.79 -21.94 12.43
C ARG A 209 -4.26 -22.62 11.17
N ASP A 210 -4.77 -22.19 10.03
CA ASP A 210 -4.18 -22.56 8.75
C ASP A 210 -2.97 -21.66 8.45
N GLU A 211 -1.81 -22.31 8.36
CA GLU A 211 -0.64 -21.78 7.68
C GLU A 211 -0.51 -22.48 6.32
N PHE A 212 0.43 -22.03 5.50
CA PHE A 212 0.61 -22.54 4.16
C PHE A 212 2.08 -22.85 3.90
N THR A 213 2.34 -23.88 3.11
CA THR A 213 3.58 -24.07 2.36
C THR A 213 3.28 -23.86 0.88
N ALA A 214 4.32 -23.63 0.07
CA ALA A 214 4.18 -23.46 -1.36
C ALA A 214 5.43 -23.97 -2.08
N ASP A 215 5.26 -24.35 -3.33
CA ASP A 215 6.37 -24.82 -4.17
C ASP A 215 7.21 -23.60 -4.62
N THR A 216 6.56 -22.47 -4.92
CA THR A 216 7.22 -21.19 -5.14
C THR A 216 6.45 -20.02 -4.50
N ILE A 217 7.16 -18.95 -4.15
CA ILE A 217 6.59 -17.66 -3.74
C ILE A 217 7.24 -16.58 -4.58
N THR A 218 6.46 -15.73 -5.23
CA THR A 218 6.97 -14.72 -6.16
C THR A 218 6.37 -13.36 -5.85
N LEU A 219 7.22 -12.34 -5.72
CA LEU A 219 6.83 -10.94 -5.76
C LEU A 219 6.86 -10.47 -7.22
N TYR A 220 5.68 -10.15 -7.74
CA TYR A 220 5.54 -9.52 -9.04
C TYR A 220 5.48 -8.00 -8.87
N VAL A 221 6.21 -7.26 -9.71
CA VAL A 221 6.21 -5.80 -9.73
C VAL A 221 6.10 -5.30 -11.15
N ASN A 222 5.25 -4.30 -11.38
CA ASN A 222 5.13 -3.56 -12.62
C ASN A 222 5.31 -2.07 -12.35
N ILE A 223 6.31 -1.46 -12.99
CA ILE A 223 6.47 -0.02 -13.07
C ILE A 223 6.07 0.42 -14.49
N ASP A 224 4.97 1.16 -14.61
CA ASP A 224 4.44 1.66 -15.88
C ASP A 224 5.15 2.95 -16.30
N LEU A 225 6.23 2.77 -17.05
CA LEU A 225 7.07 3.85 -17.57
C LEU A 225 6.32 4.72 -18.59
N ALA A 226 5.41 4.12 -19.38
CA ALA A 226 4.58 4.87 -20.31
C ALA A 226 3.62 5.83 -19.59
N GLN A 227 3.02 5.39 -18.48
CA GLN A 227 2.17 6.25 -17.67
C GLN A 227 2.96 7.39 -17.03
N ILE A 228 4.14 7.12 -16.48
CA ILE A 228 5.01 8.15 -15.89
C ILE A 228 5.34 9.24 -16.92
N ARG A 229 5.75 8.85 -18.13
CA ARG A 229 5.97 9.80 -19.25
C ARG A 229 4.68 10.51 -19.65
N GLY A 230 3.57 9.78 -19.67
CA GLY A 230 2.25 10.29 -20.03
C GLY A 230 1.71 11.40 -19.12
N TYR A 231 2.28 11.58 -17.92
CA TYR A 231 1.97 12.73 -17.07
C TYR A 231 2.45 14.06 -17.66
N GLY A 232 3.52 14.05 -18.48
CA GLY A 232 4.03 15.26 -19.14
C GLY A 232 4.60 16.30 -18.19
N LEU A 233 5.15 15.88 -17.05
CA LEU A 233 5.67 16.75 -15.97
C LEU A 233 7.13 17.21 -16.19
N GLY A 234 7.74 16.73 -17.27
CA GLY A 234 9.12 17.01 -17.65
C GLY A 234 10.09 15.97 -17.11
N LYS A 235 11.26 15.91 -17.76
CA LYS A 235 12.26 14.84 -17.58
C LYS A 235 12.69 14.63 -16.13
N ASP A 236 12.96 15.70 -15.38
CA ASP A 236 13.43 15.55 -13.98
C ASP A 236 12.37 14.91 -13.07
N VAL A 237 11.09 15.18 -13.31
CA VAL A 237 10.00 14.58 -12.54
C VAL A 237 9.78 13.13 -12.95
N GLU A 238 9.87 12.82 -14.24
CA GLU A 238 9.80 11.44 -14.74
C GLU A 238 10.91 10.59 -14.12
N GLU A 239 12.14 11.08 -14.13
CA GLU A 239 13.29 10.41 -13.52
C GLU A 239 13.14 10.28 -12.00
N LEU A 240 12.61 11.30 -11.31
CA LEU A 240 12.29 11.22 -9.88
C LEU A 240 11.27 10.11 -9.58
N LEU A 241 10.17 10.04 -10.34
CA LEU A 241 9.12 9.04 -10.13
C LEU A 241 9.66 7.62 -10.32
N ILE A 242 10.47 7.40 -11.36
CA ILE A 242 11.14 6.12 -11.60
C ILE A 242 12.12 5.79 -10.48
N ALA A 243 12.99 6.74 -10.10
CA ALA A 243 13.97 6.55 -9.03
C ALA A 243 13.30 6.24 -7.69
N LEU A 244 12.21 6.95 -7.36
CA LEU A 244 11.46 6.75 -6.13
C LEU A 244 10.75 5.39 -6.12
N ALA A 245 10.16 4.96 -7.24
CA ALA A 245 9.55 3.64 -7.37
C ALA A 245 10.59 2.51 -7.16
N LEU A 246 11.76 2.62 -7.80
CA LEU A 246 12.87 1.68 -7.65
C LEU A 246 13.44 1.68 -6.24
N PHE A 247 13.58 2.87 -5.63
CA PHE A 247 14.06 3.01 -4.26
C PHE A 247 13.12 2.34 -3.26
N LYS A 248 11.80 2.58 -3.36
CA LYS A 248 10.79 1.90 -2.54
C LYS A 248 10.88 0.38 -2.69
N LEU A 249 10.97 -0.12 -3.92
CA LEU A 249 11.14 -1.56 -4.17
C LEU A 249 12.44 -2.11 -3.56
N ARG A 250 13.57 -1.42 -3.76
CA ARG A 250 14.86 -1.85 -3.20
C ARG A 250 14.83 -1.89 -1.68
N ARG A 251 14.28 -0.85 -1.03
CA ARG A 251 14.14 -0.82 0.43
C ARG A 251 13.22 -1.93 0.94
N LEU A 252 12.10 -2.17 0.26
CA LEU A 252 11.19 -3.27 0.58
C LEU A 252 11.94 -4.60 0.64
N LEU A 253 12.77 -4.88 -0.37
CA LEU A 253 13.53 -6.12 -0.50
C LEU A 253 14.76 -6.20 0.43
N SER A 254 15.32 -5.05 0.82
CA SER A 254 16.50 -4.97 1.69
C SER A 254 16.11 -4.99 3.17
N SER A 255 14.85 -4.67 3.48
CA SER A 255 14.25 -4.89 4.80
C SER A 255 13.81 -6.34 4.99
N ASN A 256 13.51 -6.73 6.23
CA ASN A 256 12.81 -8.00 6.48
C ASN A 256 11.38 -7.84 5.94
N LEU A 257 11.00 -8.61 4.90
CA LEU A 257 9.69 -8.54 4.25
C LEU A 257 8.63 -9.18 5.16
N ARG A 258 8.49 -8.63 6.37
CA ARG A 258 7.59 -9.08 7.41
C ARG A 258 6.20 -8.53 7.13
N LEU A 259 5.40 -9.33 6.43
CA LEU A 259 4.04 -8.97 6.06
C LEU A 259 3.07 -9.08 7.23
N ARG A 260 3.33 -10.02 8.15
CA ARG A 260 2.56 -10.29 9.39
C ARG A 260 3.37 -11.18 10.32
N THR A 261 2.84 -11.47 11.52
CA THR A 261 3.54 -12.23 12.56
C THR A 261 4.12 -13.56 12.07
N ALA A 262 3.35 -14.34 11.30
CA ALA A 262 3.76 -15.63 10.75
C ALA A 262 4.03 -15.56 9.23
N CYS A 263 4.44 -14.40 8.71
CA CYS A 263 4.87 -14.27 7.32
C CYS A 263 6.01 -13.26 7.24
N ASP A 264 7.22 -13.79 7.36
CA ASP A 264 8.46 -13.09 7.12
C ASP A 264 9.14 -13.75 5.93
N LEU A 265 9.42 -12.96 4.90
CA LEU A 265 9.94 -13.44 3.63
C LEU A 265 11.28 -12.75 3.32
N LYS A 266 12.07 -13.38 2.47
CA LYS A 266 13.29 -12.80 1.91
C LYS A 266 13.37 -13.07 0.41
N ALA A 267 13.97 -12.15 -0.33
CA ALA A 267 14.38 -12.44 -1.70
C ALA A 267 15.45 -13.54 -1.70
N THR A 268 15.31 -14.51 -2.59
CA THR A 268 16.31 -15.59 -2.73
C THR A 268 17.50 -15.20 -3.62
N PRO A 269 17.35 -14.39 -4.68
CA PRO A 269 18.49 -13.97 -5.48
C PRO A 269 19.31 -12.89 -4.77
N THR A 270 20.64 -12.96 -4.90
CA THR A 270 21.54 -11.89 -4.46
C THR A 270 21.43 -10.65 -5.35
N THR A 271 21.27 -10.87 -6.66
CA THR A 271 21.05 -9.82 -7.67
C THR A 271 19.61 -9.87 -8.13
N ILE A 272 18.93 -8.72 -8.09
CA ILE A 272 17.53 -8.60 -8.51
C ILE A 272 17.52 -8.04 -9.93
N GLU A 273 17.09 -8.85 -10.88
CA GLU A 273 16.99 -8.49 -12.29
C GLU A 273 15.53 -8.35 -12.70
N ALA A 274 15.26 -7.43 -13.63
CA ALA A 274 13.96 -7.32 -14.25
C ALA A 274 13.70 -8.53 -15.16
N SER A 275 12.47 -9.02 -15.13
CA SER A 275 11.99 -9.99 -16.11
C SER A 275 11.79 -9.34 -17.48
N GLU A 276 11.47 -8.03 -17.51
CA GLU A 276 11.39 -7.22 -18.73
C GLU A 276 11.74 -5.75 -18.43
N PRO A 277 12.69 -5.12 -19.15
CA PRO A 277 13.59 -5.71 -20.14
C PRO A 277 14.65 -6.61 -19.46
N LYS A 278 15.10 -7.65 -20.17
CA LYS A 278 16.18 -8.50 -19.69
C LYS A 278 17.47 -7.70 -19.50
N GLY A 279 18.24 -8.02 -18.46
CA GLY A 279 19.53 -7.39 -18.17
C GLY A 279 19.45 -6.08 -17.40
N PHE A 280 18.25 -5.54 -17.13
CA PHE A 280 18.11 -4.45 -16.17
C PHE A 280 18.28 -4.99 -14.76
N VAL A 281 19.32 -4.53 -14.06
CA VAL A 281 19.59 -4.88 -12.66
C VAL A 281 19.04 -3.78 -11.77
N LEU A 282 18.21 -4.13 -10.78
CA LEU A 282 17.76 -3.19 -9.75
C LEU A 282 18.99 -2.63 -9.02
N PRO A 283 19.24 -1.31 -9.00
CA PRO A 283 20.44 -0.77 -8.36
C PRO A 283 20.45 -0.94 -6.84
N THR A 284 21.61 -0.69 -6.21
CA THR A 284 21.75 -0.77 -4.76
C THR A 284 20.93 0.32 -4.04
N GLU A 285 20.64 0.12 -2.76
CA GLU A 285 19.94 1.14 -1.97
C GLU A 285 20.71 2.46 -1.91
N SER A 286 22.04 2.41 -1.81
CA SER A 286 22.89 3.60 -1.76
C SER A 286 22.91 4.38 -3.09
N ASP A 287 22.99 3.67 -4.22
CA ASP A 287 22.91 4.30 -5.54
C ASP A 287 21.55 5.01 -5.73
N LEU A 288 20.46 4.32 -5.38
CA LEU A 288 19.10 4.86 -5.50
C LEU A 288 18.86 6.01 -4.52
N ALA A 289 19.38 5.93 -3.30
CA ALA A 289 19.29 7.01 -2.32
C ALA A 289 19.96 8.30 -2.83
N THR A 290 21.14 8.17 -3.45
CA THR A 290 21.87 9.30 -4.04
C THR A 290 21.06 9.91 -5.18
N LEU A 291 20.56 9.07 -6.09
CA LEU A 291 19.76 9.50 -7.24
C LEU A 291 18.45 10.17 -6.82
N VAL A 292 17.72 9.61 -5.86
CA VAL A 292 16.47 10.18 -5.35
C VAL A 292 16.73 11.57 -4.75
N LYS A 293 17.78 11.73 -3.92
CA LYS A 293 18.16 13.04 -3.37
C LYS A 293 18.44 14.07 -4.47
N GLU A 294 19.23 13.70 -5.48
CA GLU A 294 19.53 14.57 -6.62
C GLU A 294 18.25 15.02 -7.33
N LYS A 295 17.35 14.08 -7.64
CA LYS A 295 16.11 14.39 -8.38
C LYS A 295 15.08 15.16 -7.56
N ILE A 296 15.03 14.96 -6.25
CA ILE A 296 14.24 15.80 -5.35
C ILE A 296 14.76 17.25 -5.42
N GLN A 297 16.08 17.46 -5.35
CA GLN A 297 16.64 18.80 -5.43
C GLN A 297 16.35 19.48 -6.78
N ALA A 298 16.42 18.73 -7.88
CA ALA A 298 16.10 19.25 -9.22
C ALA A 298 14.61 19.61 -9.41
N THR A 299 13.71 19.05 -8.59
CA THR A 299 12.25 19.21 -8.71
C THR A 299 11.61 19.94 -7.52
N LYS A 300 12.41 20.44 -6.58
CA LYS A 300 11.95 21.05 -5.32
C LYS A 300 10.93 22.17 -5.51
N ASP A 301 11.06 22.98 -6.56
CA ASP A 301 10.17 24.12 -6.81
C ASP A 301 8.78 23.68 -7.31
N LYS A 302 8.61 22.40 -7.64
CA LYS A 302 7.35 21.81 -8.08
C LYS A 302 6.61 21.04 -6.98
N MET A 303 7.26 20.79 -5.83
CA MET A 303 6.74 19.97 -4.75
C MET A 303 6.62 20.79 -3.47
N LYS A 304 5.62 20.47 -2.65
CA LYS A 304 5.41 21.13 -1.37
C LYS A 304 5.03 20.12 -0.29
N VAL A 305 5.73 20.17 0.84
CA VAL A 305 5.23 19.61 2.10
C VAL A 305 4.18 20.58 2.64
N SER A 306 2.93 20.14 2.70
CA SER A 306 1.80 20.97 3.12
C SER A 306 1.22 20.47 4.44
N GLU A 307 0.56 21.36 5.18
CA GLU A 307 -0.21 21.01 6.36
C GLU A 307 -1.69 21.32 6.13
N ALA A 308 -2.54 20.39 6.54
CA ALA A 308 -3.99 20.55 6.64
C ALA A 308 -4.42 20.33 8.09
N LYS A 309 -5.56 20.90 8.47
CA LYS A 309 -6.15 20.72 9.81
C LYS A 309 -7.35 19.79 9.74
N TYR A 310 -7.56 19.00 10.79
CA TYR A 310 -8.74 18.19 11.02
C TYR A 310 -9.09 18.20 12.52
N ASP A 311 -9.96 19.13 12.92
CA ASP A 311 -10.36 19.31 14.33
C ASP A 311 -11.78 18.78 14.61
N GLU A 312 -12.33 17.97 13.69
CA GLU A 312 -13.66 17.40 13.82
C GLU A 312 -13.74 16.29 14.90
N PRO A 313 -14.90 16.14 15.57
CA PRO A 313 -15.12 15.02 16.47
C PRO A 313 -15.10 13.68 15.73
N MET A 314 -14.38 12.70 16.26
CA MET A 314 -14.36 11.33 15.74
C MET A 314 -15.67 10.63 16.08
N LYS A 315 -16.51 10.40 15.06
CA LYS A 315 -17.79 9.69 15.23
C LYS A 315 -17.54 8.18 15.18
N LYS A 316 -18.17 7.42 16.09
CA LYS A 316 -18.22 5.95 15.99
C LYS A 316 -19.12 5.56 14.81
N GLY A 317 -18.78 4.48 14.12
CA GLY A 317 -19.68 3.83 13.18
C GLY A 317 -20.96 3.36 13.90
N LYS A 318 -22.06 3.19 13.16
CA LYS A 318 -23.25 2.54 13.73
C LYS A 318 -22.86 1.14 14.16
N GLU A 319 -23.17 0.75 15.40
CA GLU A 319 -23.08 -0.63 15.84
C GLU A 319 -23.98 -1.49 14.92
N GLU A 320 -23.41 -2.55 14.35
CA GLU A 320 -24.22 -3.59 13.73
C GLU A 320 -25.12 -4.19 14.83
N PRO A 321 -26.41 -4.42 14.56
CA PRO A 321 -27.29 -5.02 15.56
C PRO A 321 -26.70 -6.37 15.98
N GLU A 322 -26.50 -6.56 17.29
CA GLU A 322 -26.10 -7.84 17.87
C GLU A 322 -27.06 -8.92 17.36
N ASP A 323 -26.51 -9.96 16.71
CA ASP A 323 -27.23 -11.19 16.42
C ASP A 323 -27.78 -11.73 17.75
N LYS A 324 -29.08 -11.57 17.96
CA LYS A 324 -29.76 -12.19 19.09
C LYS A 324 -29.60 -13.71 18.96
N PRO A 325 -29.29 -14.43 20.04
CA PRO A 325 -29.30 -15.89 20.00
C PRO A 325 -30.70 -16.35 19.58
N SER A 326 -30.79 -17.14 18.51
CA SER A 326 -31.99 -17.88 18.17
C SER A 326 -32.31 -18.84 19.31
N ASP A 327 -33.32 -18.50 20.11
CA ASP A 327 -33.91 -19.38 21.11
C ASP A 327 -34.77 -20.39 20.35
N ASP A 328 -34.13 -21.40 19.76
CA ASP A 328 -34.82 -22.52 19.12
C ASP A 328 -35.17 -23.54 20.21
N ARG A 329 -36.21 -23.20 21.00
CA ARG A 329 -37.00 -24.18 21.73
C ARG A 329 -38.24 -24.50 20.89
N SER A 330 -38.10 -25.45 19.98
CA SER A 330 -39.25 -26.23 19.55
C SER A 330 -39.52 -27.30 20.61
N GLU A 331 -40.35 -26.95 21.59
CA GLU A 331 -41.22 -27.93 22.23
C GLU A 331 -42.15 -28.51 21.14
N ASN A 332 -42.18 -29.83 21.02
CA ASN A 332 -43.43 -30.54 20.73
C ASN A 332 -43.39 -31.93 21.37
N HIS A 333 -44.42 -32.16 22.16
CA HIS A 333 -44.80 -33.37 22.89
C HIS A 333 -45.17 -34.55 21.94
N GLU A 334 -45.12 -35.76 22.51
CA GLU A 334 -46.05 -36.92 22.40
C GLU A 334 -46.63 -37.23 21.00
N ASP A 335 -46.42 -38.40 20.40
CA ASP A 335 -46.74 -39.77 20.85
C ASP A 335 -45.79 -40.80 20.20
#